data_AF-Q6LC78-F1
#
_entry.id   AF-Q6LC78-F1
#
_cell.length_a   1.000
_cell.length_b   1.000
_cell.length_c   1.000
_cell.angle_alpha   90.00
_cell.angle_beta   90.00
_cell.angle_gamma   90.00
#
_symmetry.space_group_name_H-M   'P 1'
#
loop_
_entity.id
_entity.type
_entity.pdbx_description
1 polymer ?
#
loop_
_entity_poly.entity_id
_entity_poly.type
_entity_poly.pdbx_seq_one_letter_code
_entity_poly.pdbx_strand_id
1 'polypeptide(L)'
;NLPEKADRDQYELLCLNNSRAPVDAFKECHLAQVPSHAVVARSVDGKEDLIWKLLSKAQEKFGKNKSRSFQLFGSPPGQRDLLFKDSALGFLRIPSKVDSALYLGSRYLTTLKNLRE
;
A
#
# COMPACT_ATOMS: atom_id res chain seq x y z
N ASN A 1 -0.23 14.41 -4.93
CA ASN A 1 -1.69 14.40 -5.21
C ASN A 1 -2.08 15.75 -5.74
N LEU A 2 -2.86 15.79 -6.82
CA LEU A 2 -3.47 17.01 -7.36
C LEU A 2 -4.64 17.39 -6.42
N PRO A 3 -4.53 18.44 -5.59
CA PRO A 3 -5.55 18.76 -4.61
C PRO A 3 -6.79 19.35 -5.28
N GLU A 4 -6.58 20.18 -6.29
CA GLU A 4 -7.65 20.86 -7.02
C GLU A 4 -8.41 19.89 -7.92
N LYS A 5 -9.74 20.03 -7.93
CA LYS A 5 -10.58 19.23 -8.82
C LYS A 5 -10.29 19.55 -10.29
N ALA A 6 -10.13 20.83 -10.61
CA ALA A 6 -9.85 21.29 -11.98
C ALA A 6 -8.56 20.68 -12.56
N ASP A 7 -7.56 20.41 -11.73
CA ASP A 7 -6.33 19.73 -12.16
C ASP A 7 -6.57 18.23 -12.41
N ARG A 8 -7.38 17.59 -11.56
CA ARG A 8 -7.73 16.16 -11.70
C ARG A 8 -8.58 15.89 -12.93
N ASP A 9 -9.49 16.80 -13.27
CA ASP A 9 -10.40 16.69 -14.41
C ASP A 9 -9.66 16.77 -15.77
N GLN A 10 -8.38 17.13 -15.79
CA GLN A 10 -7.51 17.07 -16.99
C GLN A 10 -6.99 15.66 -17.28
N TYR A 11 -7.27 14.68 -16.42
CA TYR A 11 -6.78 13.31 -16.54
C TYR A 11 -7.95 12.32 -16.54
N GLU A 12 -7.74 11.18 -17.21
CA GLU A 12 -8.71 10.11 -17.32
C GLU A 12 -8.05 8.75 -17.00
N LEU A 13 -8.86 7.79 -16.56
CA LEU A 13 -8.48 6.39 -16.41
C LEU A 13 -8.78 5.64 -17.71
N LEU A 14 -7.92 4.68 -18.04
CA LEU A 14 -8.17 3.69 -19.09
C LEU A 14 -8.78 2.44 -18.45
N CYS A 15 -9.96 2.07 -18.92
CA CYS A 15 -10.72 0.96 -18.37
C CYS A 15 -10.50 -0.32 -19.19
N LEU A 16 -10.67 -1.49 -18.56
CA LEU A 16 -10.47 -2.80 -19.21
C LEU A 16 -11.46 -3.09 -20.35
N ASN A 17 -12.62 -2.43 -20.35
CA ASN A 17 -13.63 -2.49 -21.41
C ASN A 17 -13.34 -1.54 -22.58
N ASN A 18 -12.10 -1.03 -22.70
CA ASN A 18 -11.66 -0.04 -23.68
C ASN A 18 -12.40 1.32 -23.62
N SER A 19 -13.11 1.62 -22.53
CA SER A 19 -13.65 2.96 -22.28
C SER A 19 -12.68 3.81 -21.48
N ARG A 20 -13.03 5.09 -21.31
CA ARG A 20 -12.39 6.02 -20.38
C ARG A 20 -13.33 6.40 -19.25
N ALA A 21 -12.78 6.76 -18.09
CA ALA A 21 -13.54 7.24 -16.95
C ALA A 21 -12.79 8.33 -16.18
N PRO A 22 -13.48 9.21 -15.44
CA PRO A 22 -12.87 10.15 -14.51
C PRO A 22 -11.98 9.46 -13.45
N VAL A 23 -10.96 10.17 -12.94
CA VAL A 23 -9.96 9.60 -11.99
C VAL A 23 -10.52 9.18 -10.63
N ASP A 24 -11.70 9.68 -10.25
CA ASP A 24 -12.41 9.28 -9.03
C ASP A 24 -13.22 7.99 -9.19
N ALA A 25 -13.47 7.53 -10.42
CA ALA A 25 -14.14 6.26 -10.73
C ALA A 25 -13.21 5.03 -10.67
N PHE A 26 -12.11 5.11 -9.90
CA PHE A 26 -11.10 4.04 -9.83
C PHE A 26 -11.62 2.71 -9.27
N LYS A 27 -12.76 2.72 -8.55
CA LYS A 27 -13.38 1.49 -8.04
C LYS A 27 -14.02 0.68 -9.16
N GLU A 28 -14.61 1.36 -10.14
CA GLU A 28 -15.31 0.76 -11.28
C GLU A 28 -14.37 0.62 -12.50
N CYS A 29 -13.36 1.50 -12.61
CA CYS A 29 -12.40 1.54 -13.70
C CYS A 29 -10.96 1.41 -13.16
N HIS A 30 -10.42 0.19 -13.17
CA HIS A 30 -9.04 -0.11 -12.80
C HIS A 30 -8.52 -1.33 -13.57
N LEU A 31 -7.20 -1.46 -13.68
CA LEU A 31 -6.57 -2.62 -14.31
C LEU A 31 -6.59 -3.86 -13.40
N ALA A 32 -6.39 -3.64 -12.10
CA ALA A 32 -6.45 -4.68 -11.09
C ALA A 32 -6.68 -4.08 -9.70
N GLN A 33 -7.34 -4.83 -8.84
CA GLN A 33 -7.32 -4.62 -7.40
C GLN A 33 -6.21 -5.49 -6.80
N VAL A 34 -5.31 -4.88 -6.02
CA VAL A 34 -4.12 -5.55 -5.47
C VAL A 34 -4.03 -5.35 -3.96
N PRO A 35 -3.42 -6.29 -3.21
CA PRO A 35 -3.16 -6.08 -1.80
C PRO A 35 -2.18 -4.91 -1.58
N SER A 36 -2.25 -4.29 -0.40
CA SER A 36 -1.32 -3.24 0.00
C SER A 36 0.12 -3.78 0.12
N HIS A 37 1.10 -2.88 0.26
CA HIS A 37 2.45 -3.30 0.66
C HIS A 37 2.44 -3.92 2.07
N ALA A 38 3.36 -4.86 2.32
CA ALA A 38 3.49 -5.56 3.60
C ALA A 38 4.93 -5.54 4.11
N VAL A 39 5.08 -5.55 5.44
CA VAL A 39 6.36 -5.84 6.10
C VAL A 39 6.53 -7.35 6.13
N VAL A 40 7.63 -7.86 5.57
CA VAL A 40 7.94 -9.28 5.52
C VAL A 40 8.94 -9.66 6.61
N ALA A 41 8.81 -10.88 7.12
CA ALA A 41 9.73 -11.48 8.07
C ALA A 41 10.01 -12.93 7.66
N ARG A 42 11.05 -13.54 8.24
CA ARG A 42 11.33 -14.97 8.06
C ARG A 42 10.18 -15.80 8.64
N SER A 43 9.82 -16.89 8.00
CA SER A 43 8.78 -17.82 8.48
C SER A 43 9.20 -18.58 9.74
N VAL A 44 10.51 -18.72 9.98
CA VAL A 44 11.08 -19.37 11.17
C VAL A 44 11.95 -18.34 11.89
N ASP A 45 11.77 -18.22 13.22
CA ASP A 45 12.45 -17.25 14.08
C ASP A 45 12.39 -15.81 13.53
N GLY A 46 11.21 -15.44 13.02
CA GLY A 46 10.94 -14.16 12.35
C GLY A 46 10.85 -12.98 13.30
N LYS A 47 10.67 -13.22 14.61
CA LYS A 47 10.43 -12.20 15.63
C LYS A 47 9.17 -11.37 15.35
N GLU A 48 8.13 -11.99 14.78
CA GLU A 48 6.90 -11.35 14.34
C GLU A 48 6.19 -10.57 15.45
N ASP A 49 6.20 -11.08 16.68
CA ASP A 49 5.63 -10.37 17.84
C ASP A 49 6.42 -9.11 18.20
N LEU A 50 7.75 -9.16 18.10
CA LEU A 50 8.61 -8.00 18.36
C LEU A 50 8.47 -6.96 17.24
N ILE A 51 8.39 -7.41 15.99
CA ILE A 51 8.13 -6.54 14.83
C ILE A 51 6.77 -5.85 15.01
N TRP A 52 5.71 -6.61 15.29
CA TRP A 52 4.38 -6.03 15.52
C TRP A 52 4.36 -5.06 16.69
N LYS A 53 5.00 -5.41 17.82
CA LYS A 53 5.11 -4.54 18.99
C LYS A 53 5.84 -3.24 18.67
N LEU A 54 6.92 -3.30 17.88
CA LEU A 54 7.65 -2.13 17.42
C LEU A 54 6.76 -1.24 16.53
N LEU A 55 6.16 -1.83 15.49
CA LEU A 55 5.32 -1.10 14.53
C LEU A 55 4.11 -0.48 15.21
N SER A 56 3.48 -1.20 16.15
CA SER A 56 2.33 -0.71 16.92
C SER A 56 2.70 0.51 17.77
N LYS A 57 3.83 0.46 18.48
CA LYS A 57 4.32 1.61 19.25
C LYS A 57 4.73 2.78 18.34
N ALA A 58 5.35 2.47 17.20
CA ALA A 58 5.79 3.48 16.26
C ALA A 58 4.59 4.23 15.65
N GLN A 59 3.54 3.53 15.20
CA GLN A 59 2.36 4.20 14.65
C GLN A 59 1.56 4.98 15.71
N GLU A 60 1.55 4.53 16.97
CA GLU A 60 0.88 5.26 18.06
C GLU A 60 1.57 6.60 18.34
N LYS A 61 2.91 6.60 18.42
CA LYS A 61 3.71 7.79 18.74
C LYS A 61 4.01 8.70 17.55
N PHE A 62 4.20 8.10 16.37
CA PHE A 62 4.75 8.76 15.19
C PHE A 62 3.90 8.54 13.93
N GLY A 63 2.72 7.93 14.07
CA GLY A 63 1.77 7.83 12.96
C GLY A 63 1.30 9.19 12.47
N LYS A 64 0.38 9.17 11.52
CA LYS A 64 -0.11 10.37 10.84
C LYS A 64 -0.60 11.42 11.84
N ASN A 65 -0.03 12.62 11.77
CA ASN A 65 -0.37 13.76 12.63
C ASN A 65 -0.14 13.52 14.15
N LYS A 66 0.73 12.58 14.55
CA LYS A 66 1.00 12.29 15.98
C LYS A 66 2.17 13.07 16.58
N SER A 67 3.21 13.37 15.81
CA SER A 67 4.41 14.08 16.31
C SER A 67 4.95 15.08 15.30
N ARG A 68 5.33 16.27 15.75
CA ARG A 68 5.97 17.28 14.86
C ARG A 68 7.43 16.99 14.57
N SER A 69 8.12 16.27 15.46
CA SER A 69 9.55 16.00 15.32
C SER A 69 9.85 14.82 14.41
N PHE A 70 8.93 13.86 14.28
CA PHE A 70 9.10 12.69 13.43
C PHE A 70 7.75 12.14 12.96
N GLN A 71 7.67 11.83 11.66
CA GLN A 71 6.49 11.24 11.00
C GLN A 71 6.89 9.90 10.40
N LEU A 72 6.25 8.82 10.83
CA LEU A 72 6.52 7.46 10.36
C LEU A 72 6.05 7.24 8.92
N PHE A 73 4.96 7.91 8.53
CA PHE A 73 4.37 7.87 7.19
C PHE A 73 4.55 9.22 6.50
N GLY A 74 5.79 9.71 6.44
CA GLY A 74 6.10 10.97 5.79
C GLY A 74 7.57 11.06 5.40
N SER A 75 7.81 11.60 4.21
CA SER A 75 9.14 11.79 3.65
C SER A 75 9.55 13.27 3.66
N PRO A 76 10.85 13.59 3.78
CA PRO A 76 11.35 14.95 3.64
C PRO A 76 11.04 15.56 2.26
N PRO A 77 11.10 16.90 2.12
CA PRO A 77 10.90 17.56 0.84
C PRO A 77 11.78 16.97 -0.28
N GLY A 78 11.18 16.68 -1.42
CA GLY A 78 11.86 16.08 -2.57
C GLY A 78 12.01 14.55 -2.51
N GLN A 79 11.68 13.91 -1.39
CA GLN A 79 11.66 12.46 -1.23
C GLN A 79 10.21 11.95 -1.12
N ARG A 80 9.99 10.67 -1.41
CA ARG A 80 8.66 10.03 -1.34
C ARG A 80 8.79 8.58 -0.88
N ASP A 81 7.79 8.14 -0.12
CA ASP A 81 7.59 6.76 0.32
C ASP A 81 8.84 6.13 1.00
N LEU A 82 9.56 6.90 1.81
CA LEU A 82 10.72 6.40 2.56
C LEU A 82 10.28 5.45 3.67
N LEU A 83 10.82 4.23 3.64
CA LEU A 83 10.47 3.08 4.50
C LEU A 83 9.02 2.59 4.31
N PHE A 84 8.04 3.49 4.40
CA PHE A 84 6.63 3.21 4.24
C PHE A 84 5.98 4.23 3.31
N LYS A 85 4.83 3.88 2.74
CA LYS A 85 4.07 4.77 1.88
C LYS A 85 3.64 6.02 2.66
N ASP A 86 3.89 7.22 2.14
CA ASP A 86 3.57 8.49 2.81
C ASP A 86 2.06 8.64 3.06
N SER A 87 1.24 8.01 2.21
CA SER A 87 -0.22 8.04 2.35
C SER A 87 -0.78 7.00 3.34
N ALA A 88 0.07 6.14 3.92
CA ALA A 88 -0.38 5.13 4.87
C ALA A 88 -0.94 5.76 6.15
N LEU A 89 -1.93 5.10 6.74
CA LEU A 89 -2.56 5.55 7.99
C LEU A 89 -2.10 4.74 9.20
N GLY A 90 -1.52 3.56 8.97
CA GLY A 90 -1.16 2.60 10.01
C GLY A 90 -0.84 1.23 9.42
N PHE A 91 -0.65 0.27 10.32
CA PHE A 91 -0.41 -1.13 10.00
C PHE A 91 -1.57 -2.00 10.50
N LEU A 92 -1.86 -3.07 9.77
CA LEU A 92 -2.74 -4.16 10.18
C LEU A 92 -1.92 -5.43 10.33
N ARG A 93 -2.10 -6.14 11.45
CA ARG A 93 -1.39 -7.40 11.69
C ARG A 93 -1.96 -8.49 10.79
N ILE A 94 -1.09 -9.10 9.98
CA ILE A 94 -1.46 -10.24 9.13
C ILE A 94 -1.63 -11.49 10.02
N PRO A 95 -2.70 -12.28 9.85
CA PRO A 95 -2.89 -13.53 10.59
C PRO A 95 -1.74 -14.52 10.32
N SER A 96 -1.31 -15.26 11.35
CA SER A 96 -0.11 -16.11 11.30
C SER A 96 -0.16 -17.25 10.27
N LYS A 97 -1.35 -17.65 9.81
CA LYS A 97 -1.54 -18.71 8.81
C LYS A 97 -1.43 -18.21 7.36
N VAL A 98 -1.26 -16.90 7.15
CA VAL A 98 -1.21 -16.31 5.81
C VAL A 98 0.23 -16.29 5.32
N ASP A 99 0.52 -17.09 4.30
CA ASP A 99 1.78 -17.03 3.56
C ASP A 99 1.72 -15.99 2.42
N SER A 100 2.80 -15.85 1.66
CA SER A 100 2.86 -14.91 0.53
C SER A 100 1.85 -15.25 -0.56
N ALA A 101 1.52 -16.52 -0.76
CA ALA A 101 0.59 -16.93 -1.80
C ALA A 101 -0.85 -16.56 -1.43
N LEU A 102 -1.26 -16.84 -0.19
CA LEU A 102 -2.55 -16.44 0.36
C LEU A 102 -2.68 -14.91 0.44
N TYR A 103 -1.60 -14.20 0.78
CA TYR A 103 -1.60 -12.74 0.82
C TYR A 103 -1.81 -12.10 -0.57
N LEU A 104 -1.11 -12.61 -1.59
CA LEU A 104 -1.19 -12.09 -2.96
C LEU A 104 -2.48 -12.51 -3.68
N GLY A 105 -3.02 -13.68 -3.35
CA GLY A 105 -4.19 -14.25 -4.01
C GLY A 105 -3.86 -14.87 -5.36
N SER A 106 -4.70 -15.84 -5.76
CA SER A 106 -4.46 -16.67 -6.96
C SER A 106 -4.35 -15.85 -8.25
N ARG A 107 -5.24 -14.87 -8.45
CA ARG A 107 -5.25 -14.04 -9.66
C ARG A 107 -3.93 -13.30 -9.87
N TYR A 108 -3.39 -12.69 -8.82
CA TYR A 108 -2.13 -11.95 -8.91
C TYR A 108 -0.93 -12.88 -9.15
N LEU A 109 -0.87 -14.01 -8.45
CA LEU A 109 0.19 -15.00 -8.62
C LEU A 109 0.21 -15.61 -10.03
N THR A 110 -0.95 -15.95 -10.58
CA THR A 110 -1.04 -16.48 -11.94
C THR A 110 -0.51 -15.46 -12.95
N THR A 111 -0.89 -14.18 -12.81
CA THR A 111 -0.34 -13.12 -13.66
C THR A 111 1.19 -13.05 -13.56
N LEU A 112 1.76 -13.13 -12.36
CA LEU A 112 3.22 -13.11 -12.18
C LEU A 112 3.93 -14.31 -12.80
N LYS A 113 3.30 -15.50 -12.79
CA LYS A 113 3.84 -16.70 -13.44
C LYS A 113 3.84 -16.54 -14.95
N ASN A 114 2.74 -16.08 -15.53
CA ASN A 114 2.58 -15.90 -16.97
C ASN A 114 3.54 -14.84 -17.55
N LEU A 115 3.99 -13.88 -16.73
CA LEU A 115 4.98 -12.87 -17.15
C LEU A 115 6.42 -13.41 -17.25
N ARG A 116 6.67 -14.62 -16.77
CA ARG A 116 8.00 -15.27 -16.77
C ARG A 116 8.09 -16.40 -17.80
N GLU A 117 7.02 -16.65 -18.53
CA GLU A 117 6.99 -17.51 -19.72
C GLU A 117 7.47 -16.71 -20.94
#